data_AF-A0A212KRE3-F1
#
_entry.id   AF-A0A212KRE3-F1
#
_cell.length_a   1.000
_cell.length_b   1.000
_cell.length_c   1.000
_cell.angle_alpha   90.00
_cell.angle_beta   90.00
_cell.angle_gamma   90.00
#
_symmetry.space_group_name_H-M   'P 1'
#
loop_
_entity.id
_entity.type
_entity.pdbx_description
1 polymer ?
#
loop_
_entity_poly.entity_id
_entity_poly.type
_entity_poly.pdbx_seq_one_letter_code
_entity_poly.pdbx_strand_id
1 'polypeptide(L)'
;MERPVALEAAKENRTINELASEYKIHPSQVSQWKKELLDSASSLFEKSGKAKKYDDMHEKEIAQLSISRQCELLDLNRSSYYINPGSETSFNLLLMRLIDQQFTKGPCYGRRRMTVWLNNQGYSVNSKRV
;
A
#
# COMPACT_ATOMS: atom_id res chain seq x y z
N MET A 1 11.13 -15.08 -35.02
CA MET A 1 11.28 -13.90 -35.91
C MET A 1 10.03 -13.03 -35.95
N GLU A 2 8.83 -13.58 -35.80
CA GLU A 2 7.55 -12.87 -35.98
C GLU A 2 7.18 -11.91 -34.82
N ARG A 3 7.41 -12.34 -33.57
CA ARG A 3 7.08 -11.56 -32.36
C ARG A 3 7.75 -10.16 -32.28
N PRO A 4 9.05 -9.98 -32.55
CA PRO A 4 9.66 -8.65 -32.50
C PRO A 4 9.13 -7.70 -33.59
N VAL A 5 8.89 -8.19 -34.81
CA VAL A 5 8.33 -7.39 -35.92
C VAL A 5 6.90 -6.95 -35.61
N ALA A 6 6.08 -7.83 -35.04
CA ALA A 6 4.72 -7.52 -34.63
C ALA A 6 4.65 -6.44 -33.53
N LEU A 7 5.55 -6.52 -32.53
CA LEU A 7 5.67 -5.50 -31.47
C LEU A 7 6.08 -4.14 -32.02
N GLU A 8 6.97 -4.13 -32.99
CA GLU A 8 7.48 -2.90 -33.59
C GLU A 8 6.45 -2.24 -34.53
N ALA A 9 5.70 -3.05 -35.27
CA ALA A 9 4.55 -2.60 -36.06
C ALA A 9 3.38 -2.10 -35.19
N ALA A 10 3.18 -2.69 -34.01
CA ALA A 10 2.17 -2.26 -33.04
C ALA A 10 2.55 -0.95 -32.32
N LYS A 11 3.85 -0.62 -32.22
CA LYS A 11 4.36 0.63 -31.65
C LYS A 11 4.23 1.84 -32.58
N GLU A 12 3.83 1.64 -33.84
CA GLU A 12 3.58 2.68 -34.86
C GLU A 12 4.75 3.62 -35.19
N ASN A 13 5.95 3.34 -34.65
CA ASN A 13 7.15 4.16 -34.84
C ASN A 13 7.84 3.97 -36.20
N ARG A 14 7.50 2.91 -36.94
CA ARG A 14 8.01 2.59 -38.28
C ARG A 14 6.86 2.15 -39.17
N THR A 15 6.93 2.48 -40.46
CA THR A 15 5.89 2.07 -41.41
C THR A 15 6.02 0.58 -41.76
N ILE A 16 4.91 -0.05 -42.14
CA ILE A 16 4.86 -1.47 -42.52
C ILE A 16 5.82 -1.77 -43.69
N ASN A 17 6.00 -0.81 -44.60
CA ASN A 17 6.89 -0.95 -45.76
C ASN A 17 8.38 -0.85 -45.40
N GLU A 18 8.74 -0.05 -44.40
CA GLU A 18 10.11 0.04 -43.89
C GLU A 18 10.50 -1.25 -43.16
N LEU A 19 9.62 -1.77 -42.30
CA LEU A 19 9.82 -3.04 -41.60
C LEU A 19 9.88 -4.22 -42.59
N ALA A 20 9.03 -4.22 -43.62
CA ALA A 20 9.06 -5.22 -44.69
C ALA A 20 10.42 -5.24 -45.42
N SER A 21 10.97 -4.06 -45.71
CA SER A 21 12.25 -3.92 -46.42
C SER A 21 13.45 -4.32 -45.55
N GLU A 22 13.46 -3.90 -44.29
CA GLU A 22 14.54 -4.16 -43.32
C GLU A 22 14.64 -5.65 -42.96
N TYR A 23 13.50 -6.31 -42.78
CA TYR A 23 13.44 -7.72 -42.40
C TYR A 23 13.30 -8.67 -43.60
N LYS A 24 13.27 -8.18 -44.84
CA LYS A 24 13.04 -8.95 -46.09
C LYS A 24 11.75 -9.78 -46.06
N ILE A 25 10.68 -9.18 -45.55
CA ILE A 25 9.38 -9.82 -45.34
C ILE A 25 8.34 -9.08 -46.19
N HIS A 26 7.34 -9.79 -46.74
CA HIS A 26 6.32 -9.14 -47.54
C HIS A 26 5.39 -8.27 -46.66
N PRO A 27 5.02 -7.03 -47.07
CA PRO A 27 4.19 -6.12 -46.26
C PRO A 27 2.88 -6.73 -45.73
N SER A 28 2.26 -7.62 -46.50
CA SER A 28 1.05 -8.35 -46.08
C SER A 28 1.26 -9.22 -44.82
N GLN A 29 2.47 -9.76 -44.62
CA GLN A 29 2.78 -10.61 -43.46
C GLN A 29 2.92 -9.77 -42.18
N VAL A 30 3.53 -8.58 -42.29
CA VAL A 30 3.64 -7.64 -41.17
C VAL A 30 2.26 -7.14 -40.72
N SER A 31 1.37 -6.85 -41.68
CA SER A 31 -0.03 -6.49 -41.39
C SER A 31 -0.78 -7.61 -40.68
N GLN A 32 -0.60 -8.85 -41.14
CA GLN A 32 -1.21 -10.02 -40.52
C GLN A 32 -0.72 -10.23 -39.07
N TRP A 33 0.59 -10.14 -38.83
CA TRP A 33 1.14 -10.29 -37.49
C TRP A 33 0.76 -9.14 -36.54
N LYS A 34 0.64 -7.90 -37.03
CA LYS A 34 0.10 -6.78 -36.24
C LYS A 34 -1.33 -7.09 -35.77
N LYS A 35 -2.16 -7.62 -36.69
CA LYS A 35 -3.54 -7.99 -36.39
C LYS A 35 -3.62 -9.15 -35.38
N GLU A 36 -2.86 -10.23 -35.60
CA GLU A 36 -2.81 -11.39 -34.70
C GLU A 36 -2.33 -11.00 -33.29
N LEU A 37 -1.37 -10.07 -33.18
CA LEU A 37 -0.90 -9.57 -31.89
C LEU A 37 -1.97 -8.74 -31.17
N LEU A 38 -2.67 -7.88 -31.89
CA LEU A 38 -3.76 -7.07 -31.32
C LEU A 38 -4.95 -7.94 -30.88
N ASP A 39 -5.32 -8.95 -31.66
CA ASP A 39 -6.37 -9.91 -31.32
C ASP A 39 -5.97 -10.81 -30.13
N SER A 40 -4.68 -11.18 -30.04
CA SER A 40 -4.16 -11.90 -28.87
C SER A 40 -4.09 -11.01 -27.64
N ALA A 41 -3.73 -9.74 -27.80
CA ALA A 41 -3.69 -8.77 -26.70
C ALA A 41 -5.09 -8.47 -26.17
N SER A 42 -6.08 -8.23 -27.05
CA SER A 42 -7.47 -8.04 -26.63
C SER A 42 -8.00 -9.27 -25.88
N SER A 43 -7.72 -10.48 -26.35
CA SER A 43 -8.05 -11.73 -25.64
C SER A 43 -7.46 -11.80 -24.22
N LEU A 44 -6.22 -11.33 -24.04
CA LEU A 44 -5.56 -11.29 -22.72
C LEU A 44 -6.20 -10.24 -21.79
N PHE A 45 -6.59 -9.08 -22.32
CA PHE A 45 -7.18 -7.98 -21.54
C PHE A 45 -8.69 -8.12 -21.32
N GLU A 46 -9.43 -8.81 -22.20
CA GLU A 46 -10.86 -9.14 -22.03
C GLU A 46 -11.07 -10.13 -20.87
N LYS A 47 -10.05 -10.92 -20.52
CA LYS A 47 -10.04 -11.80 -19.33
C LYS A 47 -9.85 -11.03 -18.00
N SER A 48 -10.04 -9.71 -18.00
CA SER A 48 -9.99 -8.85 -16.80
C SER A 48 -11.10 -9.10 -15.78
N GLY A 49 -12.15 -9.87 -16.13
CA GLY A 49 -13.16 -10.34 -15.19
C GLY A 49 -12.66 -11.34 -14.12
N LYS A 50 -11.44 -11.90 -14.28
CA LYS A 50 -10.84 -12.79 -13.28
C LYS A 50 -9.93 -12.09 -12.28
N ALA A 51 -9.35 -10.93 -12.59
CA ALA A 51 -8.44 -10.20 -11.69
C ALA A 51 -9.12 -9.86 -10.35
N LYS A 52 -10.39 -9.43 -10.40
CA LYS A 52 -11.20 -9.11 -9.20
C LYS A 52 -11.49 -10.32 -8.29
N LYS A 53 -11.43 -11.55 -8.83
CA LYS A 53 -11.59 -12.78 -8.04
C LYS A 53 -10.28 -13.21 -7.36
N TYR A 54 -9.12 -12.88 -7.94
CA TYR A 54 -7.83 -13.22 -7.32
C TYR A 54 -7.50 -12.26 -6.17
N ASP A 55 -7.81 -10.96 -6.28
CA ASP A 55 -7.63 -10.01 -5.18
C ASP A 55 -8.47 -10.37 -3.95
N ASP A 56 -9.77 -10.66 -4.12
CA ASP A 56 -10.67 -11.01 -3.00
C ASP A 56 -10.37 -12.40 -2.38
N MET A 57 -9.77 -13.31 -3.17
CA MET A 57 -9.26 -14.60 -2.68
C MET A 57 -7.97 -14.42 -1.88
N HIS A 58 -7.02 -13.62 -2.38
CA HIS A 58 -5.77 -13.36 -1.69
C HIS A 58 -5.97 -12.55 -0.41
N GLU A 59 -6.90 -11.60 -0.39
CA GLU A 59 -7.20 -10.82 0.82
C GLU A 59 -7.79 -11.72 1.93
N LYS A 60 -8.64 -12.68 1.57
CA LYS A 60 -9.15 -13.70 2.50
C LYS A 60 -8.08 -14.69 2.95
N GLU A 61 -7.20 -15.12 2.06
CA GLU A 61 -6.08 -15.99 2.40
C GLU A 61 -5.12 -15.29 3.37
N ILE A 62 -4.77 -14.02 3.10
CA ILE A 62 -3.93 -13.20 3.97
C ILE A 62 -4.59 -13.02 5.35
N ALA A 63 -5.90 -12.78 5.39
CA ALA A 63 -6.65 -12.66 6.65
C ALA A 63 -6.65 -13.94 7.50
N GLN A 64 -6.49 -15.12 6.88
CA GLN A 64 -6.39 -16.41 7.58
C GLN A 64 -4.97 -16.71 8.11
N LEU A 65 -3.95 -16.00 7.63
CA LEU A 65 -2.58 -16.15 8.09
C LEU A 65 -2.40 -15.55 9.49
N SER A 66 -1.40 -16.03 10.23
CA SER A 66 -1.01 -15.39 11.50
C SER A 66 -0.55 -13.95 11.26
N ILE A 67 -0.76 -13.06 12.24
CA ILE A 67 -0.29 -11.66 12.20
C ILE A 67 1.22 -11.60 11.88
N SER A 68 2.02 -12.59 12.30
CA SER A 68 3.45 -12.65 11.99
C SER A 68 3.69 -12.77 10.50
N ARG A 69 2.98 -13.69 9.86
CA ARG A 69 3.13 -13.97 8.44
C ARG A 69 2.53 -12.86 7.58
N GLN A 70 1.42 -12.26 8.04
CA GLN A 70 0.85 -11.07 7.41
C GLN A 70 1.86 -9.91 7.40
N CYS A 71 2.48 -9.62 8.55
CA CYS A 71 3.50 -8.56 8.65
C CYS A 71 4.72 -8.86 7.76
N GLU A 72 5.20 -10.11 7.73
CA GLU A 72 6.32 -10.52 6.87
C GLU A 72 6.01 -10.35 5.37
N LEU A 73 4.81 -10.72 4.93
CA LEU A 73 4.38 -10.57 3.53
C LEU A 73 4.24 -9.10 3.11
N LEU A 74 3.83 -8.24 4.04
CA LEU A 74 3.64 -6.81 3.81
C LEU A 74 4.93 -6.00 4.04
N ASP A 75 6.05 -6.66 4.37
CA ASP A 75 7.32 -6.04 4.76
C ASP A 75 7.15 -4.99 5.88
N LEU A 76 6.27 -5.30 6.85
CA LEU A 76 5.97 -4.48 8.01
C LEU A 76 6.60 -5.08 9.26
N ASN A 77 7.14 -4.23 10.13
CA ASN A 77 7.53 -4.66 11.47
C ASN A 77 6.28 -5.02 12.28
N ARG A 78 6.26 -6.22 12.88
CA ARG A 78 5.17 -6.71 13.73
C ARG A 78 4.76 -5.72 14.83
N SER A 79 5.72 -5.01 15.44
CA SER A 79 5.40 -4.04 16.50
C SER A 79 4.49 -2.92 16.00
N SER A 80 4.64 -2.53 14.73
CA SER A 80 3.84 -1.48 14.11
C SER A 80 2.36 -1.87 14.00
N TYR A 81 2.04 -3.16 13.90
CA TYR A 81 0.65 -3.64 13.78
C TYR A 81 -0.19 -3.34 15.02
N TYR A 82 0.41 -3.41 16.21
CA TYR A 82 -0.30 -3.17 17.48
C TYR A 82 -0.43 -1.69 17.83
N ILE A 83 0.26 -0.80 17.11
CA ILE A 83 0.16 0.64 17.32
C ILE A 83 -1.12 1.09 16.63
N ASN A 84 -2.16 1.36 17.42
CA ASN A 84 -3.35 2.00 16.90
C ASN A 84 -3.11 3.52 16.86
N PRO A 85 -3.11 4.16 15.67
CA PRO A 85 -3.09 5.62 15.56
C PRO A 85 -4.48 6.17 15.94
N GLY A 86 -4.90 5.93 17.17
CA GLY A 86 -6.13 6.47 17.71
C GLY A 86 -6.00 7.97 17.91
N SER A 87 -7.05 8.72 17.57
CA SER A 87 -7.14 10.13 17.94
C SER A 87 -7.32 10.25 19.46
N GLU A 88 -6.48 11.06 20.08
CA GLU A 88 -6.54 11.27 21.52
C GLU A 88 -7.81 12.03 21.91
N THR A 89 -8.48 11.60 22.99
CA THR A 89 -9.67 12.29 23.49
C THR A 89 -9.29 13.69 23.98
N SER A 90 -10.19 14.67 23.84
CA SER A 90 -9.99 16.05 24.31
C SER A 90 -9.52 16.14 25.78
N PHE A 91 -10.05 15.27 26.64
CA PHE A 91 -9.62 15.12 28.03
C PHE A 91 -8.16 14.66 28.16
N ASN A 92 -7.70 13.75 27.31
CA ASN A 92 -6.32 13.27 27.34
C ASN A 92 -5.35 14.35 26.87
N LEU A 93 -5.72 15.12 25.85
CA LEU A 93 -4.95 16.28 25.39
C LEU A 93 -4.82 17.35 26.49
N LEU A 94 -5.89 17.59 27.24
CA LEU A 94 -5.84 18.47 28.41
C LEU A 94 -4.88 17.94 29.47
N LEU A 95 -4.94 16.64 29.75
CA LEU A 95 -4.06 15.98 30.71
C LEU A 95 -2.59 16.11 30.31
N MET A 96 -2.26 15.84 29.05
CA MET A 96 -0.91 16.02 28.49
C MET A 96 -0.39 17.45 28.71
N ARG A 97 -1.21 18.46 28.39
CA ARG A 97 -0.83 19.88 28.58
C ARG A 97 -0.54 20.22 30.05
N LEU A 98 -1.35 19.72 30.98
CA LEU A 98 -1.15 19.97 32.41
C LEU A 98 0.12 19.30 32.94
N ILE A 99 0.37 18.07 32.49
CA ILE A 99 1.59 17.33 32.81
C ILE A 99 2.82 18.11 32.32
N ASP A 100 2.84 18.54 31.06
CA ASP A 100 3.94 19.32 30.49
C ASP A 100 4.14 20.66 31.21
N GLN A 101 3.06 21.36 31.54
CA GLN A 101 3.13 22.61 32.31
C GLN A 101 3.77 22.39 33.68
N GLN A 102 3.38 21.32 34.37
CA GLN A 102 3.92 21.00 35.69
C GLN A 102 5.40 20.57 35.60
N PHE A 103 5.77 19.79 34.59
CA PHE A 103 7.17 19.42 34.35
C PHE A 103 8.05 20.63 34.03
N THR A 104 7.52 21.59 33.26
CA THR A 104 8.24 22.84 32.93
C THR A 104 8.48 23.70 34.18
N LYS A 105 7.52 23.73 35.12
CA LYS A 105 7.66 24.45 36.40
C LYS A 105 8.66 23.79 37.35
N GLY A 106 8.84 22.47 37.28
CA GLY A 106 9.74 21.74 38.16
C GLY A 106 9.92 20.28 37.73
N PRO A 107 11.05 19.90 37.13
CA PRO A 107 11.26 18.56 36.56
C PRO A 107 11.57 17.48 37.62
N CYS A 108 10.94 17.53 38.80
CA CYS A 108 11.18 16.60 39.91
C CYS A 108 9.97 15.69 40.22
N TYR A 109 8.88 15.82 39.46
CA TYR A 109 7.65 15.06 39.68
C TYR A 109 7.70 13.73 38.92
N GLY A 110 7.95 12.64 39.64
CA GLY A 110 7.73 11.30 39.11
C GLY A 110 6.23 10.98 38.98
N ARG A 111 5.91 9.92 38.24
CA ARG A 111 4.55 9.43 37.95
C ARG A 111 3.61 9.44 39.15
N ARG A 112 4.04 8.94 40.32
CA ARG A 112 3.22 8.88 41.55
C ARG A 112 2.81 10.28 42.04
N ARG A 113 3.76 11.20 42.11
CA ARG A 113 3.52 12.58 42.55
C ARG A 113 2.66 13.33 41.53
N MET A 114 2.89 13.09 40.25
CA MET A 114 2.09 13.70 39.18
C MET A 114 0.63 13.22 39.20
N THR A 115 0.41 11.92 39.46
CA THR A 115 -0.95 11.37 39.64
C THR A 115 -1.68 12.03 40.81
N VAL A 116 -1.02 12.18 41.95
CA VAL A 116 -1.62 12.85 43.12
C VAL A 116 -1.90 14.33 42.82
N TRP A 117 -0.97 15.01 42.15
CA TRP A 117 -1.14 16.42 41.78
C TRP A 117 -2.36 16.62 40.86
N LEU A 118 -2.53 15.78 39.84
CA LEU A 118 -3.68 15.82 38.93
C LEU A 118 -5.00 15.53 39.64
N ASN A 119 -5.03 14.54 40.55
CA ASN A 119 -6.22 14.27 41.37
C ASN A 119 -6.54 15.43 42.30
N ASN A 120 -5.54 16.11 42.87
CA ASN A 120 -5.73 17.30 43.69
C ASN A 120 -6.26 18.50 42.88
N GLN A 121 -6.04 18.55 41.56
CA GLN A 121 -6.66 19.53 40.65
C GLN A 121 -8.11 19.16 40.26
N GLY A 122 -8.63 18.03 40.75
CA GLY A 122 -9.99 17.55 40.46
C GLY A 122 -10.10 16.61 39.26
N TYR A 123 -8.99 16.24 38.63
CA TYR A 123 -8.99 15.24 37.56
C TYR A 123 -8.87 13.84 38.14
N SER A 124 -9.95 13.05 38.12
CA SER A 124 -9.92 11.64 38.54
C SER A 124 -9.09 10.81 37.55
N VAL A 125 -7.81 10.62 37.84
CA VAL A 125 -6.83 10.03 36.92
C VAL A 125 -6.15 8.83 37.58
N ASN A 126 -6.19 7.68 36.92
CA ASN A 126 -5.40 6.51 37.31
C ASN A 126 -3.93 6.75 36.96
N SER A 127 -3.03 6.25 37.80
CA SER A 127 -1.60 6.21 37.52
C SER A 127 -1.23 5.75 36.10
N LYS A 128 -1.97 4.84 35.45
CA LYS A 128 -1.68 4.38 34.06
C LYS A 128 -1.85 5.47 32.98
N ARG A 129 -2.46 6.60 33.32
CA ARG A 129 -2.71 7.74 32.42
C ARG A 129 -1.74 8.91 32.62
N VAL A 130 -0.76 8.77 33.52
CA VAL A 130 0.28 9.75 33.87
C VAL A 130 1.63 9.15 33.60
#